data_AF-A0A225WR98-F1
#
_entry.id   AF-A0A225WR98-F1
#
_cell.length_a   1.000
_cell.length_b   1.000
_cell.length_c   1.000
_cell.angle_alpha   90.00
_cell.angle_beta   90.00
_cell.angle_gamma   90.00
#
_symmetry.space_group_name_H-M   'P 1'
#
loop_
_entity.id
_entity.type
_entity.pdbx_description
1 polymer ?
#
loop_
_entity_poly.entity_id
_entity_poly.type
_entity_poly.pdbx_seq_one_letter_code
_entity_poly.pdbx_strand_id
1 'polypeptide(L)'
;MWCDDHTWVKQDTGSRCMEANFVLRRAMATVLGPQELCEDKFTTWSTRTKLLDTVSGTVPVSVEKIVKAQARIGSVLTPKACSESTRSKRLASLRYVSTCFPAARAFYRNVQVFSSSFSTPHERRFVASDARDDLEWFAGVLTFEHRFNAIPVEQFANIQPT
;
A
#
# COMPACT_ATOMS: atom_id res chain seq x y z
N MET A 1 -13.60 -1.53 -4.62
CA MET A 1 -13.35 -2.97 -4.89
C MET A 1 -12.03 -3.05 -5.61
N TRP A 2 -11.10 -3.88 -5.13
CA TRP A 2 -9.85 -4.14 -5.82
C TRP A 2 -9.80 -5.63 -6.13
N CYS A 3 -9.92 -5.99 -7.41
CA CYS A 3 -9.97 -7.38 -7.89
C CYS A 3 -10.95 -8.24 -7.08
N ASP A 4 -10.46 -8.93 -6.04
CA ASP A 4 -11.22 -9.89 -5.25
C ASP A 4 -11.55 -9.38 -3.83
N ASP A 5 -10.91 -8.29 -3.39
CA ASP A 5 -11.04 -7.76 -2.03
C ASP A 5 -12.27 -6.83 -1.91
N HIS A 6 -13.17 -7.21 -1.01
CA HIS A 6 -14.38 -6.46 -0.67
C HIS A 6 -14.29 -5.94 0.78
N THR A 7 -14.23 -4.61 0.95
CA THR A 7 -14.31 -3.96 2.26
C THR A 7 -15.59 -3.16 2.36
N TRP A 8 -16.39 -3.41 3.39
CA TRP A 8 -17.63 -2.71 3.67
C TRP A 8 -17.48 -1.86 4.92
N VAL A 9 -17.99 -0.62 4.87
CA VAL A 9 -18.08 0.28 6.01
C VAL A 9 -19.55 0.62 6.20
N LYS A 10 -20.09 0.37 7.39
CA LYS A 10 -21.47 0.64 7.76
C LYS A 10 -21.51 1.26 9.15
N GLN A 11 -22.48 2.14 9.35
CA GLN A 11 -22.81 2.62 10.69
C GLN A 11 -23.43 1.46 11.47
N ASP A 12 -22.90 1.20 12.66
CA ASP A 12 -23.40 0.14 13.54
C ASP A 12 -24.72 0.60 14.18
N THR A 13 -25.83 0.32 13.51
CA THR A 13 -27.17 0.71 13.95
C THR A 13 -28.14 -0.43 13.64
N GLY A 14 -28.69 -1.04 14.68
CA GLY A 14 -29.62 -2.17 14.57
C GLY A 14 -28.99 -3.38 13.87
N SER A 15 -29.75 -4.02 12.98
CA SER A 15 -29.34 -5.23 12.23
C SER A 15 -28.49 -4.96 10.99
N ARG A 16 -28.15 -3.70 10.68
CA ARG A 16 -27.54 -3.31 9.39
C ARG A 16 -26.24 -4.04 9.07
N CYS A 17 -25.37 -4.26 10.05
CA CYS A 17 -24.12 -5.00 9.88
C CYS A 17 -24.39 -6.48 9.56
N MET A 18 -25.37 -7.08 10.25
CA MET A 18 -25.78 -8.48 10.02
C MET A 18 -26.43 -8.65 8.64
N GLU A 19 -27.35 -7.75 8.27
CA GLU A 19 -28.00 -7.75 6.96
C GLU A 19 -26.98 -7.56 5.83
N ALA A 20 -26.02 -6.65 5.98
CA ALA A 20 -24.96 -6.44 5.00
C ALA A 20 -24.10 -7.70 4.81
N ASN A 21 -23.73 -8.39 5.89
CA ASN A 21 -23.02 -9.68 5.80
C ASN A 21 -23.85 -10.75 5.08
N PHE A 22 -25.13 -10.86 5.41
CA PHE A 22 -26.02 -11.83 4.80
C PHE A 22 -26.19 -11.58 3.30
N VAL A 23 -26.43 -10.33 2.91
CA VAL A 23 -26.58 -9.93 1.51
C VAL A 23 -25.30 -10.18 0.72
N LEU A 24 -24.13 -9.85 1.28
CA LEU A 24 -22.84 -10.08 0.61
C LEU A 24 -22.61 -11.58 0.35
N ARG A 25 -22.79 -12.42 1.37
CA ARG A 25 -22.63 -13.88 1.23
C ARG A 25 -23.59 -14.45 0.20
N ARG A 26 -24.84 -14.01 0.21
CA ARG A 26 -25.85 -14.43 -0.76
C ARG A 26 -25.50 -14.00 -2.19
N ALA A 27 -25.03 -12.75 -2.37
CA ALA A 27 -24.59 -12.25 -3.66
C ALA A 27 -23.39 -13.04 -4.19
N MET A 28 -22.36 -13.26 -3.35
CA MET A 28 -21.17 -14.02 -3.73
C MET A 28 -21.51 -15.49 -4.05
N ALA A 29 -22.36 -16.15 -3.25
CA ALA A 29 -22.83 -17.50 -3.54
C ALA A 29 -23.60 -17.59 -4.86
N THR A 30 -24.32 -16.53 -5.24
CA THR A 30 -25.07 -16.48 -6.50
C THR A 30 -24.15 -16.27 -7.71
N VAL A 31 -23.10 -15.46 -7.57
CA VAL A 31 -22.19 -15.11 -8.67
C VAL A 31 -21.08 -16.14 -8.86
N LEU A 32 -20.46 -16.59 -7.76
CA LEU A 32 -19.29 -17.48 -7.77
C LEU A 32 -19.67 -18.94 -7.49
N GLY A 33 -20.82 -19.18 -6.85
CA GLY A 33 -21.23 -20.50 -6.38
C GLY A 33 -20.93 -20.69 -4.88
N PRO A 34 -21.69 -21.55 -4.18
CA PRO A 34 -21.60 -21.72 -2.73
C PRO A 34 -20.28 -22.37 -2.27
N GLN A 35 -19.55 -23.06 -3.15
CA GLN A 35 -18.25 -23.69 -2.81
C GLN A 35 -17.06 -22.73 -2.90
N GLU A 36 -17.23 -21.57 -3.55
CA GLU A 36 -16.18 -20.54 -3.70
C GLU A 36 -16.13 -19.58 -2.49
N LEU A 37 -17.01 -19.75 -1.51
CA LEU A 37 -17.01 -18.97 -0.28
C LEU A 37 -15.95 -19.51 0.69
N CYS A 38 -14.82 -18.80 0.79
CA CYS A 38 -13.83 -19.06 1.83
C CYS A 38 -14.22 -18.34 3.12
N GLU A 39 -14.97 -19.02 4.00
CA GLU A 39 -15.42 -18.48 5.30
C GLU A 39 -14.26 -17.93 6.14
N ASP A 40 -13.08 -18.56 6.08
CA ASP A 40 -11.87 -18.13 6.80
C ASP A 40 -11.35 -16.74 6.37
N LYS A 41 -11.74 -16.27 5.17
CA LYS A 41 -11.38 -14.94 4.67
C LYS A 41 -12.37 -13.85 5.09
N PHE A 42 -13.55 -14.22 5.59
CA PHE A 42 -14.49 -13.25 6.12
C PHE A 42 -14.02 -12.76 7.49
N THR A 43 -13.95 -11.44 7.63
CA THR A 43 -13.62 -10.81 8.91
C THR A 43 -14.91 -10.35 9.59
N THR A 44 -14.96 -10.51 10.91
CA THR A 44 -16.07 -9.98 11.72
C THR A 44 -16.07 -8.45 11.68
N TRP A 45 -17.25 -7.85 11.82
CA TRP A 45 -17.37 -6.40 11.96
C TRP A 45 -16.53 -5.91 13.13
N SER A 46 -15.76 -4.87 12.88
CA SER A 46 -14.90 -4.21 13.85
C SER A 46 -14.80 -2.74 13.49
N THR A 47 -14.69 -1.89 14.50
CA THR A 47 -14.39 -0.47 14.33
C THR A 47 -12.94 -0.26 13.89
N ARG A 48 -12.06 -1.23 14.17
CA ARG A 48 -10.66 -1.22 13.72
C ARG A 48 -10.39 -2.42 12.83
N THR A 49 -10.04 -2.14 11.58
CA THR A 49 -9.69 -3.15 10.57
C THR A 49 -8.25 -2.97 10.13
N LYS A 50 -7.73 -3.94 9.35
CA LYS A 50 -6.40 -3.84 8.74
C LYS A 50 -6.27 -2.67 7.74
N LEU A 51 -7.38 -2.11 7.27
CA LEU A 51 -7.41 -1.05 6.26
C LEU A 51 -7.84 0.30 6.83
N LEU A 52 -8.70 0.31 7.85
CA LEU A 52 -9.31 1.53 8.36
C LEU A 52 -9.65 1.39 9.85
N ASP A 53 -9.33 2.42 10.60
CA ASP A 53 -9.84 2.67 11.94
C ASP A 53 -10.95 3.72 11.85
N THR A 54 -12.20 3.29 12.07
CA THR A 54 -13.37 4.17 11.99
C THR A 54 -13.58 5.01 13.25
N VAL A 55 -12.91 4.68 14.36
CA VAL A 55 -12.93 5.49 15.59
C VAL A 55 -12.04 6.71 15.44
N SER A 56 -10.83 6.49 14.92
CA SER A 56 -9.83 7.55 14.76
C SER A 56 -9.88 8.23 13.38
N GLY A 57 -10.60 7.65 12.42
CA GLY A 57 -10.64 8.15 11.04
C GLY A 57 -9.30 8.01 10.33
N THR A 58 -8.52 6.97 10.67
CA THR A 58 -7.16 6.78 10.18
C THR A 58 -6.98 5.47 9.44
N VAL A 59 -6.14 5.46 8.41
CA VAL A 59 -5.71 4.26 7.70
C VAL A 59 -4.40 3.76 8.33
N PRO A 60 -4.41 2.62 9.03
CA PRO A 60 -3.18 2.01 9.51
C PRO A 60 -2.43 1.37 8.34
N VAL A 61 -1.13 1.65 8.21
CA VAL A 61 -0.26 0.87 7.33
C VAL A 61 0.16 -0.40 8.06
N SER A 62 -0.03 -1.55 7.44
CA SER A 62 0.44 -2.80 8.03
C SER A 62 1.97 -2.82 8.14
N VAL A 63 2.48 -3.22 9.31
CA VAL A 63 3.92 -3.38 9.58
C VAL A 63 4.58 -4.27 8.52
N GLU A 64 3.90 -5.32 8.06
CA GLU A 64 4.36 -6.18 6.97
C GLU A 64 4.69 -5.42 5.68
N LYS A 65 3.92 -4.38 5.33
CA LYS A 65 4.19 -3.56 4.14
C LYS A 65 5.42 -2.68 4.36
N ILE A 66 5.61 -2.16 5.58
CA ILE A 66 6.78 -1.36 5.96
C ILE A 66 8.05 -2.22 5.89
N VAL A 67 8.05 -3.39 6.52
CA VAL A 67 9.17 -4.35 6.49
C VAL A 67 9.50 -4.75 5.05
N LYS A 68 8.48 -5.01 4.22
CA LYS A 68 8.67 -5.33 2.80
C LYS A 68 9.28 -4.16 2.01
N ALA A 69 8.91 -2.93 2.31
CA ALA A 69 9.50 -1.75 1.68
C ALA A 69 10.95 -1.52 2.13
N GLN A 70 11.25 -1.68 3.42
CA GLN A 70 12.62 -1.63 3.95
C GLN A 70 13.52 -2.68 3.27
N ALA A 71 13.06 -3.93 3.17
CA ALA A 71 13.80 -5.00 2.49
C ALA A 71 14.05 -4.68 1.00
N ARG A 72 13.07 -4.04 0.34
CA ARG A 72 13.20 -3.61 -1.06
C ARG A 72 14.20 -2.46 -1.21
N ILE A 73 14.18 -1.46 -0.32
CA ILE A 73 15.15 -0.37 -0.33
C ILE A 73 16.56 -0.92 -0.09
N GLY A 74 16.74 -1.75 0.94
CA GLY A 74 18.02 -2.40 1.23
C GLY A 74 18.58 -3.15 0.02
N SER A 75 17.72 -3.89 -0.70
CA SER A 75 18.14 -4.58 -1.92
C SER A 75 18.54 -3.67 -3.09
N VAL A 76 18.01 -2.45 -3.16
CA VAL A 76 18.37 -1.46 -4.19
C VAL A 76 19.64 -0.69 -3.79
N LEU A 77 19.87 -0.49 -2.49
CA LEU A 77 21.06 0.17 -1.94
C LEU A 77 22.31 -0.73 -1.95
N THR A 78 22.15 -2.05 -2.07
CA THR A 78 23.31 -2.93 -2.25
C THR A 78 24.11 -2.51 -3.50
N PRO A 79 25.45 -2.41 -3.41
CA PRO A 79 26.31 -1.98 -4.51
C PRO A 79 26.40 -3.07 -5.58
N LYS A 80 25.35 -3.19 -6.39
CA LYS A 80 25.27 -4.09 -7.53
C LYS A 80 24.51 -3.40 -8.65
N ALA A 81 24.98 -3.55 -9.89
CA ALA A 81 24.29 -3.03 -11.06
C ALA A 81 22.93 -3.75 -11.21
N CYS A 82 21.81 -3.00 -11.12
CA CYS A 82 20.45 -3.55 -11.11
C CYS A 82 19.71 -3.24 -12.42
N SER A 83 19.06 -4.26 -13.00
CA SER A 83 18.19 -4.14 -14.18
C SER A 83 16.95 -3.28 -13.88
N GLU A 84 16.53 -2.49 -14.86
CA GLU A 84 15.33 -1.63 -14.82
C GLU A 84 14.08 -2.40 -14.36
N SER A 85 13.80 -3.57 -14.94
CA SER A 85 12.58 -4.33 -14.63
C SER A 85 12.44 -4.72 -13.15
N THR A 86 13.57 -5.00 -12.49
CA THR A 86 13.60 -5.39 -11.08
C THR A 86 13.54 -4.16 -10.17
N ARG A 87 14.12 -3.04 -10.61
CA ARG A 87 14.17 -1.79 -9.86
C ARG A 87 12.85 -1.03 -9.96
N SER A 88 12.27 -0.84 -11.14
CA SER A 88 10.98 -0.16 -11.34
C SER A 88 9.85 -0.80 -10.54
N LYS A 89 9.78 -2.15 -10.48
CA LYS A 89 8.79 -2.87 -9.65
C LYS A 89 9.00 -2.68 -8.14
N ARG A 90 10.26 -2.58 -7.69
CA ARG A 90 10.60 -2.36 -6.27
C ARG A 90 10.37 -0.90 -5.87
N LEU A 91 10.72 0.05 -6.73
CA LEU A 91 10.54 1.48 -6.52
C LEU A 91 9.07 1.89 -6.61
N ALA A 92 8.29 1.33 -7.54
CA ALA A 92 6.85 1.57 -7.62
C ALA A 92 6.12 1.18 -6.33
N SER A 93 6.68 0.24 -5.56
CA SER A 93 6.12 -0.09 -4.25
C SER A 93 6.38 0.96 -3.18
N LEU A 94 7.26 1.93 -3.39
CA LEU A 94 7.41 3.09 -2.50
C LEU A 94 6.35 4.15 -2.75
N ARG A 95 5.56 4.03 -3.82
CA ARG A 95 4.47 4.95 -4.13
C ARG A 95 3.48 5.09 -2.99
N TYR A 96 3.18 4.01 -2.26
CA TYR A 96 2.26 4.14 -1.12
C TYR A 96 2.86 5.03 -0.01
N VAL A 97 4.18 5.06 0.17
CA VAL A 97 4.83 5.91 1.17
C VAL A 97 4.65 7.38 0.81
N SER A 98 4.77 7.75 -0.47
CA SER A 98 4.54 9.13 -0.94
C SER A 98 3.06 9.53 -0.97
N THR A 99 2.14 8.56 -1.09
CA THR A 99 0.70 8.75 -0.86
C THR A 99 0.42 9.08 0.61
N CYS A 100 1.05 8.34 1.53
CA CYS A 100 0.91 8.48 2.99
C CYS A 100 1.61 9.72 3.57
N PHE A 101 2.70 10.16 2.94
CA PHE A 101 3.52 11.28 3.41
C PHE A 101 3.75 12.26 2.26
N PRO A 102 3.03 13.40 2.20
CA PRO A 102 3.19 14.38 1.13
C PRO A 102 4.63 14.89 0.98
N ALA A 103 5.39 15.00 2.08
CA ALA A 103 6.81 15.37 2.06
C ALA A 103 7.67 14.37 1.27
N ALA A 104 7.30 13.08 1.26
CA ALA A 104 8.00 12.03 0.53
C ALA A 104 7.75 12.07 -0.99
N ARG A 105 6.82 12.92 -1.48
CA ARG A 105 6.52 13.02 -2.93
C ARG A 105 7.69 13.57 -3.74
N ALA A 106 8.46 14.51 -3.20
CA ALA A 106 9.62 15.07 -3.87
C ALA A 106 10.71 14.00 -4.08
N PHE A 107 11.04 13.28 -3.01
CA PHE A 107 11.98 12.14 -3.02
C PHE A 107 11.50 11.03 -3.97
N TYR A 108 10.21 10.68 -3.93
CA TYR A 108 9.65 9.67 -4.84
C TYR A 108 9.73 10.11 -6.32
N ARG A 109 9.54 11.41 -6.61
CA ARG A 109 9.66 11.94 -7.96
C ARG A 109 11.08 11.78 -8.50
N ASN A 110 12.09 12.09 -7.70
CA ASN A 110 13.49 11.91 -8.08
C ASN A 110 13.81 10.44 -8.39
N VAL A 111 13.37 9.54 -7.51
CA VAL A 111 13.50 8.09 -7.69
C VAL A 111 12.78 7.61 -8.97
N GLN A 112 11.63 8.19 -9.29
CA GLN A 112 10.89 7.91 -10.52
C GLN A 112 11.62 8.44 -11.77
N VAL A 113 12.14 9.67 -11.74
CA VAL A 113 12.93 10.27 -12.83
C VAL A 113 14.18 9.41 -13.10
N PHE A 114 14.88 9.00 -12.05
CA PHE A 114 15.99 8.05 -12.17
C PHE A 114 15.53 6.75 -12.83
N SER A 115 14.39 6.19 -12.41
CA SER A 115 13.83 4.99 -13.02
C SER A 115 13.46 5.16 -14.50
N SER A 116 12.95 6.33 -14.89
CA SER A 116 12.57 6.66 -16.27
C SER A 116 13.76 7.07 -17.16
N SER A 117 14.94 7.33 -16.58
CA SER A 117 16.16 7.65 -17.33
C SER A 117 16.81 6.46 -18.04
N PHE A 118 16.30 5.25 -17.81
CA PHE A 118 16.76 4.03 -18.45
C PHE A 118 16.18 3.94 -19.85
N SER A 119 17.05 3.75 -20.85
CA SER A 119 16.61 3.68 -22.24
C SER A 119 16.17 2.27 -22.64
N THR A 120 16.57 1.24 -21.88
CA THR A 120 16.13 -0.15 -22.12
C THR A 120 15.86 -0.95 -20.82
N PRO A 121 14.87 -1.88 -20.83
CA PRO A 121 14.50 -2.74 -19.68
C PRO A 121 15.62 -3.57 -19.05
N HIS A 122 16.65 -3.88 -19.82
CA HIS A 122 17.78 -4.72 -19.41
C HIS A 122 19.02 -3.91 -19.04
N GLU A 123 18.98 -2.60 -19.22
CA GLU A 123 20.07 -1.70 -18.86
C GLU A 123 20.31 -1.75 -17.34
N ARG A 124 21.56 -1.99 -16.96
CA ARG A 124 22.02 -1.99 -15.58
C ARG A 124 22.84 -0.72 -15.36
N ARG A 125 22.38 0.14 -14.48
CA ARG A 125 23.16 1.30 -14.00
C ARG A 125 23.27 1.23 -12.49
N PHE A 126 24.32 1.87 -11.99
CA PHE A 126 24.42 2.18 -10.57
C PHE A 126 23.33 3.19 -10.20
N VAL A 127 22.86 3.11 -8.96
CA VAL A 127 21.96 4.12 -8.40
C VAL A 127 22.74 5.43 -8.34
N ALA A 128 22.19 6.49 -8.93
CA ALA A 128 22.77 7.82 -8.86
C ALA A 128 22.82 8.29 -7.40
N SER A 129 23.81 9.12 -7.03
CA SER A 129 24.04 9.50 -5.64
C SER A 129 22.84 10.21 -5.00
N ASP A 130 22.18 11.07 -5.76
CA ASP A 130 20.94 11.75 -5.39
C ASP A 130 19.79 10.75 -5.11
N ALA A 131 19.57 9.78 -5.99
CA ALA A 131 18.57 8.74 -5.79
C ALA A 131 18.94 7.80 -4.62
N ARG A 132 20.23 7.65 -4.31
CA ARG A 132 20.71 6.87 -3.16
C ARG A 132 20.41 7.59 -1.85
N ASP A 133 20.70 8.87 -1.75
CA ASP A 133 20.41 9.70 -0.58
C ASP A 133 18.89 9.73 -0.31
N ASP A 134 18.08 9.84 -1.36
CA ASP A 134 16.61 9.77 -1.26
C ASP A 134 16.14 8.41 -0.73
N LEU A 135 16.77 7.30 -1.18
CA LEU A 135 16.45 5.95 -0.70
C LEU A 135 16.90 5.71 0.75
N GLU A 136 18.04 6.25 1.16
CA GLU A 136 18.51 6.22 2.55
C GLU A 136 17.58 7.05 3.45
N TRP A 137 17.10 8.19 2.97
CA TRP A 137 16.05 8.96 3.65
C TRP A 137 14.76 8.14 3.80
N PHE A 138 14.29 7.46 2.74
CA PHE A 138 13.14 6.56 2.83
C PHE A 138 13.35 5.45 3.86
N ALA A 139 14.54 4.85 3.91
CA ALA A 139 14.88 3.83 4.90
C ALA A 139 14.76 4.36 6.34
N GLY A 140 15.28 5.57 6.59
CA GLY A 140 15.18 6.23 7.90
C GLY A 140 13.75 6.60 8.28
N VAL A 141 12.94 7.08 7.34
CA VAL A 141 11.52 7.40 7.60
C VAL A 141 10.74 6.13 7.94
N LEU A 142 11.01 5.03 7.23
CA LEU A 142 10.37 3.74 7.49
C LEU A 142 10.76 3.13 8.84
N THR A 143 11.82 3.60 9.51
CA THR A 143 12.15 3.21 10.90
C THR A 143 11.13 3.78 11.90
N PHE A 144 10.44 4.88 11.57
CA PHE A 144 9.43 5.50 12.42
C PHE A 144 8.03 4.92 12.15
N GLU A 145 7.88 3.60 12.33
CA GLU A 145 6.66 2.84 12.02
C GLU A 145 5.39 3.43 12.66
N HIS A 146 5.51 3.98 13.87
CA HIS A 146 4.40 4.57 14.61
C HIS A 146 3.70 5.72 13.85
N ARG A 147 4.42 6.45 12.98
CA ARG A 147 3.85 7.53 12.17
C ARG A 147 2.97 7.03 11.03
N PHE A 148 3.12 5.76 10.64
CA PHE A 148 2.34 5.14 9.58
C PHE A 148 1.03 4.52 10.08
N ASN A 149 0.80 4.48 11.40
CA ASN A 149 -0.38 3.86 11.99
C ASN A 149 -1.59 4.80 12.11
N ALA A 150 -1.41 6.10 11.89
CA ALA A 150 -2.42 7.12 12.17
C ALA A 150 -2.59 8.11 11.01
N ILE A 151 -2.57 7.64 9.76
CA ILE A 151 -2.68 8.50 8.58
C ILE A 151 -4.16 8.91 8.41
N PRO A 152 -4.53 10.20 8.48
CA PRO A 152 -5.92 10.62 8.35
C PRO A 152 -6.50 10.25 6.98
N VAL A 153 -7.72 9.74 6.96
CA VAL A 153 -8.42 9.37 5.71
C VAL A 153 -8.55 10.55 4.74
N GLU A 154 -8.66 11.76 5.25
CA GLU A 154 -8.74 13.00 4.46
C GLU A 154 -7.55 13.19 3.51
N GLN A 155 -6.36 12.69 3.88
CA GLN A 155 -5.19 12.75 3.02
C GLN A 155 -5.35 11.92 1.75
N PHE A 156 -6.22 10.91 1.77
CA PHE A 156 -6.56 10.07 0.63
C PHE A 156 -7.72 10.63 -0.20
N ALA A 157 -8.54 11.53 0.35
CA ALA A 157 -9.72 12.08 -0.33
C ALA A 157 -9.38 12.89 -1.59
N ASN A 158 -8.20 13.54 -1.62
CA ASN A 158 -7.75 14.39 -2.71
C ASN A 158 -6.78 13.69 -3.68
N ILE A 159 -6.59 12.38 -3.56
CA ILE A 159 -5.66 11.64 -4.40
C ILE A 159 -6.41 11.24 -5.67
N GLN A 160 -6.13 11.92 -6.78
CA GLN A 160 -6.69 11.54 -8.07
C GLN A 160 -6.19 10.14 -8.47
N PRO A 161 -7.09 9.26 -8.96
CA PRO A 161 -6.65 8.02 -9.57
C PRO A 161 -5.84 8.37 -10.82
N THR A 162 -4.55 8.00 -10.82
CA THR A 162 -3.71 8.02 -12.02
C THR A 162 -3.96 6.79 -12.88
#